data_AF-U2V7V3-F1
#
_entry.id   AF-U2V7V3-F1
#
_cell.length_a   1.000
_cell.length_b   1.000
_cell.length_c   1.000
_cell.angle_alpha   90.00
_cell.angle_beta   90.00
_cell.angle_gamma   90.00
#
_symmetry.space_group_name_H-M   'P 1'
#
loop_
_entity.id
_entity.type
_entity.pdbx_description
1 polymer ?
#
loop_
_entity_poly.entity_id
_entity_poly.type
_entity_poly.pdbx_seq_one_letter_code
_entity_poly.pdbx_strand_id
1 'polypeptide(L)'
;MKLYERIIPKTSSTSYISGWEALNIPDENRNTADWHPRTYLFSYDKDKAINLYNTTNVLGNSGIKKRIIDYPSKREVYIANFPRAIADLVLTMKDYQLPSLHNCCSDFLNEDETEQLYQYLRSIKDNSRVDEFLKYEFTVRYFNDKKL
;
A
#
# COMPACT_ATOMS: atom_id res chain seq x y z
N MET A 1 20.16 -20.28 10.00
CA MET A 1 20.33 -18.81 9.95
C MET A 1 19.29 -18.16 10.84
N LYS A 2 19.66 -17.15 11.64
CA LYS A 2 18.74 -16.43 12.52
C LYS A 2 17.96 -15.38 11.71
N LEU A 3 16.64 -15.31 11.94
CA LEU A 3 15.75 -14.32 11.34
C LEU A 3 15.63 -13.12 12.30
N TYR A 4 15.69 -11.91 11.77
CA TYR A 4 15.61 -10.64 12.49
C TYR A 4 14.41 -9.84 12.01
N GLU A 5 13.78 -9.07 12.91
CA GLU A 5 12.85 -8.02 12.51
C GLU A 5 13.61 -6.99 11.67
N ARG A 6 13.00 -6.54 10.57
CA ARG A 6 13.56 -5.42 9.81
C ARG A 6 13.49 -4.15 10.64
N ILE A 7 14.50 -3.31 10.49
CA ILE A 7 14.54 -2.01 11.14
C ILE A 7 13.41 -1.15 10.57
N ILE A 8 12.58 -0.57 11.43
CA ILE A 8 11.60 0.44 11.06
C ILE A 8 12.25 1.80 11.26
N PRO A 9 12.60 2.54 10.18
CA PRO A 9 13.22 3.86 10.31
C PRO A 9 12.26 4.88 10.91
N LYS A 10 12.77 6.07 11.25
CA LYS A 10 11.93 7.19 11.68
C LYS A 10 10.99 7.59 10.53
N THR A 11 9.69 7.67 10.83
CA THR A 11 8.66 8.00 9.85
C THR A 11 8.13 9.43 10.04
N SER A 12 7.52 9.96 8.98
CA SER A 12 6.83 11.27 8.94
C SER A 12 5.72 11.22 7.89
N SER A 13 4.90 12.26 7.78
CA SER A 13 3.83 12.32 6.76
C SER A 13 4.35 12.22 5.32
N THR A 14 5.63 12.56 5.05
CA THR A 14 6.26 12.49 3.72
C THR A 14 7.33 11.40 3.62
N SER A 15 7.40 10.50 4.61
CA SER A 15 8.29 9.34 4.62
C SER A 15 7.70 8.30 5.56
N TYR A 16 6.80 7.47 5.05
CA TYR A 16 5.90 6.62 5.85
C TYR A 16 5.94 5.17 5.39
N ILE A 17 5.45 4.27 6.24
CA ILE A 17 5.32 2.84 5.92
C ILE A 17 4.16 2.68 4.93
N SER A 18 4.40 2.01 3.81
CA SER A 18 3.38 1.75 2.80
C SER A 18 3.64 0.43 2.08
N GLY A 19 2.91 0.19 1.00
CA GLY A 19 3.02 -0.99 0.16
C GLY A 19 2.88 -2.30 0.92
N TRP A 20 3.66 -3.30 0.52
CA TRP A 20 3.56 -4.65 1.08
C TRP A 20 3.79 -4.67 2.59
N GLU A 21 4.70 -3.84 3.09
CA GLU A 21 4.93 -3.71 4.54
C GLU A 21 3.67 -3.25 5.27
N ALA A 22 2.95 -2.25 4.76
CA ALA A 22 1.71 -1.78 5.38
C ALA A 22 0.57 -2.80 5.27
N LEU A 23 0.47 -3.54 4.16
CA LEU A 23 -0.54 -4.60 3.98
C LEU A 23 -0.36 -5.75 4.99
N ASN A 24 0.85 -5.94 5.51
CA ASN A 24 1.19 -6.99 6.47
C ASN A 24 1.25 -6.50 7.94
N ILE A 25 0.94 -5.23 8.21
CA ILE A 25 0.83 -4.68 9.57
C ILE A 25 -0.65 -4.51 9.89
N PRO A 26 -1.17 -5.10 10.99
CA PRO A 26 -2.58 -5.00 11.32
C PRO A 26 -3.07 -3.56 11.43
N ASP A 27 -4.27 -3.28 10.94
CA ASP A 27 -4.94 -1.98 11.08
C ASP A 27 -5.44 -1.74 12.52
N GLU A 28 -6.18 -0.65 12.73
CA GLU A 28 -6.76 -0.31 14.05
C GLU A 28 -7.83 -1.33 14.51
N ASN A 29 -8.42 -2.08 13.57
CA ASN A 29 -9.39 -3.14 13.80
C ASN A 29 -8.75 -4.54 13.87
N ARG A 30 -7.41 -4.62 13.83
CA ARG A 30 -6.61 -5.86 13.79
C ARG A 30 -6.76 -6.70 12.51
N ASN A 31 -7.29 -6.11 11.45
CA ASN A 31 -7.31 -6.73 10.14
C ASN A 31 -5.92 -6.67 9.52
N THR A 32 -5.53 -7.71 8.79
CA THR A 32 -4.30 -7.73 7.99
C THR A 32 -4.69 -8.07 6.56
N ALA A 33 -4.35 -7.19 5.62
CA ALA A 33 -4.72 -7.35 4.21
C ALA A 33 -3.92 -8.48 3.54
N ASP A 34 -2.63 -8.57 3.85
CA ASP A 34 -1.73 -9.60 3.31
C ASP A 34 -1.11 -10.45 4.43
N TRP A 35 -0.98 -11.76 4.22
CA TRP A 35 -0.58 -12.74 5.23
C TRP A 35 0.85 -13.27 5.04
N HIS A 36 1.76 -12.43 4.55
CA HIS A 36 3.16 -12.74 4.29
C HIS A 36 4.16 -11.92 5.15
N PRO A 37 3.94 -11.72 6.47
CA PRO A 37 4.74 -10.78 7.25
C PRO A 37 6.21 -11.19 7.36
N ARG A 38 6.52 -12.50 7.33
CA ARG A 38 7.91 -13.00 7.30
C ARG A 38 8.69 -12.49 6.08
N THR A 39 8.02 -12.27 4.96
CA THR A 39 8.63 -11.78 3.71
C THR A 39 8.93 -10.28 3.79
N TYR A 40 8.03 -9.51 4.39
CA TYR A 40 8.07 -8.04 4.31
C TYR A 40 8.62 -7.37 5.56
N LEU A 41 8.48 -7.98 6.72
CA LEU A 41 8.82 -7.40 8.02
C LEU A 41 10.04 -8.07 8.68
N PHE A 42 10.58 -9.13 8.08
CA PHE A 42 11.75 -9.84 8.60
C PHE A 42 12.85 -10.02 7.54
N SER A 43 14.07 -10.28 8.01
CA SER A 43 15.23 -10.55 7.17
C SER A 43 16.26 -11.42 7.89
N TYR A 44 17.07 -12.15 7.12
CA TYR A 44 18.28 -12.79 7.64
C TYR A 44 19.45 -11.80 7.81
N ASP A 45 19.33 -10.61 7.22
CA ASP A 45 20.22 -9.49 7.44
C ASP A 45 19.68 -8.63 8.60
N LYS A 46 20.45 -8.53 9.68
CA LYS A 46 20.08 -7.80 10.90
C LYS A 46 20.00 -6.28 10.70
N ASP A 47 20.66 -5.76 9.67
CA ASP A 47 20.75 -4.32 9.42
C ASP A 47 19.75 -3.88 8.34
N LYS A 48 18.94 -4.82 7.80
CA LYS A 48 17.96 -4.52 6.76
C LYS A 48 16.78 -3.73 7.32
N ALA A 49 16.58 -2.53 6.77
CA ALA A 49 15.40 -1.72 7.02
C ALA A 49 14.23 -2.08 6.08
N ILE A 50 13.01 -1.76 6.51
CA ILE A 50 11.87 -1.68 5.58
C ILE A 50 11.99 -0.44 4.68
N ASN A 51 11.37 -0.50 3.50
CA ASN A 51 11.28 0.67 2.63
C ASN A 51 10.24 1.65 3.17
N LEU A 52 10.54 2.95 3.05
CA LEU A 52 9.56 4.01 3.26
C LEU A 52 9.16 4.62 1.91
N TYR A 53 7.95 5.15 1.86
CA TYR A 53 7.34 5.68 0.64
C TYR A 53 7.13 7.18 0.75
N ASN A 54 7.13 7.84 -0.41
CA ASN A 54 6.75 9.24 -0.55
C ASN A 54 6.07 9.50 -1.90
N THR A 55 4.75 9.33 -1.93
CA THR A 55 3.89 9.69 -3.08
C THR A 55 3.00 10.89 -2.77
N THR A 56 3.30 11.63 -1.70
CA THR A 56 2.47 12.73 -1.19
C THR A 56 2.33 13.90 -2.16
N ASN A 57 3.31 14.07 -3.06
CA ASN A 57 3.25 15.02 -4.17
C ASN A 57 2.17 14.67 -5.21
N VAL A 58 1.74 13.41 -5.28
CA VAL A 58 0.72 12.92 -6.23
C VAL A 58 -0.62 12.69 -5.52
N LEU A 59 -0.60 12.02 -4.37
CA LEU A 59 -1.80 11.55 -3.66
C LEU A 59 -2.14 12.38 -2.42
N GLY A 60 -1.36 13.41 -2.12
CA GLY A 60 -1.47 14.14 -0.85
C GLY A 60 -1.22 13.23 0.36
N ASN A 61 -1.77 13.61 1.52
CA ASN A 61 -1.63 12.87 2.77
C ASN A 61 -2.79 11.90 3.07
N SER A 62 -3.78 11.78 2.16
CA SER A 62 -4.95 10.95 2.40
C SER A 62 -4.55 9.47 2.57
N GLY A 63 -5.15 8.81 3.56
CA GLY A 63 -4.86 7.42 3.92
C GLY A 63 -3.58 7.23 4.74
N ILE A 64 -2.79 8.29 5.01
CA ILE A 64 -1.63 8.22 5.90
C ILE A 64 -2.04 8.66 7.31
N LYS A 65 -1.78 7.82 8.30
CA LYS A 65 -2.09 8.12 9.71
C LYS A 65 -0.86 7.93 10.58
N LYS A 66 -0.75 8.77 11.61
CA LYS A 66 0.15 8.53 12.74
C LYS A 66 -0.54 7.61 13.73
N ARG A 67 0.01 6.44 14.01
CA ARG A 67 -0.54 5.49 15.00
C ARG A 67 0.53 4.64 15.65
N ILE A 68 0.18 3.99 16.75
CA ILE A 68 1.01 2.96 17.37
C ILE A 68 0.68 1.63 16.68
N ILE A 69 1.69 0.98 16.12
CA ILE A 69 1.62 -0.42 15.68
C ILE A 69 2.13 -1.30 16.82
N ASP A 70 1.62 -2.52 16.92
CA ASP A 70 2.04 -3.54 17.90
C ASP A 70 2.80 -4.72 17.26
N TYR A 71 2.78 -4.81 15.93
CA TYR A 71 3.50 -5.81 15.13
C TYR A 71 4.38 -5.13 14.05
N PRO A 72 5.62 -5.61 13.78
CA PRO A 72 6.31 -6.71 14.46
C PRO A 72 6.77 -6.37 15.88
N SER A 73 6.84 -5.09 16.22
CA SER A 73 7.15 -4.58 17.55
C SER A 73 6.43 -3.26 17.80
N LYS A 74 6.19 -2.93 19.08
CA LYS A 74 5.41 -1.75 19.47
C LYS A 74 6.15 -0.44 19.18
N ARG A 75 5.60 0.42 18.31
CA ARG A 75 6.23 1.70 17.91
C ARG A 75 5.21 2.67 17.34
N GLU A 76 5.44 3.96 17.52
CA GLU A 76 4.65 5.03 16.89
C GLU A 76 5.22 5.33 15.49
N VAL A 77 4.36 5.29 14.47
CA VAL A 77 4.76 5.45 13.06
C VAL A 77 3.72 6.24 12.26
N TYR A 78 4.15 6.83 11.15
CA TYR A 78 3.26 7.17 10.03
C TYR A 78 3.16 5.97 9.09
N ILE A 79 1.94 5.56 8.78
CA ILE A 79 1.63 4.36 7.99
C ILE A 79 0.39 4.59 7.12
N ALA A 80 0.41 4.05 5.91
CA ALA A 80 -0.72 4.02 4.99
C ALA A 80 -1.80 3.03 5.43
N ASN A 81 -3.08 3.34 5.17
CA ASN A 81 -4.14 2.35 5.14
C ASN A 81 -4.03 1.45 3.89
N PHE A 82 -4.78 0.35 3.84
CA PHE A 82 -4.64 -0.62 2.75
C PHE A 82 -4.89 -0.02 1.35
N PRO A 83 -5.93 0.80 1.12
CA PRO A 83 -6.10 1.48 -0.17
C PRO A 83 -4.90 2.35 -0.57
N ARG A 84 -4.36 3.14 0.37
CA ARG A 84 -3.18 3.98 0.10
C ARG A 84 -1.93 3.13 -0.15
N ALA A 85 -1.77 2.02 0.56
CA ALA A 85 -0.66 1.10 0.35
C ALA A 85 -0.66 0.49 -1.06
N ILE A 86 -1.83 0.08 -1.55
CA ILE A 86 -1.98 -0.43 -2.92
C ILE A 86 -1.73 0.69 -3.94
N ALA A 87 -2.29 1.89 -3.75
CA ALA A 87 -2.04 3.02 -4.64
C ALA A 87 -0.54 3.38 -4.73
N ASP A 88 0.18 3.32 -3.60
CA ASP A 88 1.63 3.54 -3.57
C ASP A 88 2.39 2.44 -4.33
N LEU A 89 1.97 1.18 -4.22
CA LEU A 89 2.55 0.08 -5.00
C LEU A 89 2.33 0.29 -6.50
N VAL A 90 1.10 0.59 -6.92
CA VAL A 90 0.79 0.90 -8.33
C VAL A 90 1.73 2.01 -8.82
N LEU A 91 1.95 3.09 -8.06
CA LEU A 91 2.80 4.19 -8.51
C LEU A 91 4.30 3.91 -8.51
N THR A 92 4.80 2.98 -7.70
CA THR A 92 6.24 2.89 -7.41
C THR A 92 6.88 1.54 -7.74
N MET A 93 6.10 0.47 -7.85
CA MET A 93 6.63 -0.86 -8.17
C MET A 93 7.19 -0.90 -9.59
N LYS A 94 8.03 -1.90 -9.88
CA LYS A 94 8.52 -2.09 -11.25
C LYS A 94 7.39 -2.63 -12.12
N ASP A 95 7.35 -2.25 -13.39
CA ASP A 95 6.21 -2.58 -14.28
C ASP A 95 5.92 -4.09 -14.33
N TYR A 96 6.96 -4.93 -14.37
CA TYR A 96 6.80 -6.38 -14.37
C TYR A 96 6.16 -6.96 -13.09
N GLN A 97 6.06 -6.17 -12.02
CA GLN A 97 5.43 -6.56 -10.76
C GLN A 97 3.97 -6.14 -10.69
N LEU A 98 3.51 -5.20 -11.53
CA LEU A 98 2.12 -4.72 -11.49
C LEU A 98 1.08 -5.86 -11.57
N PRO A 99 1.27 -6.92 -12.39
CA PRO A 99 0.34 -8.04 -12.42
C PRO A 99 0.18 -8.78 -11.09
N SER A 100 1.11 -8.63 -10.14
CA SER A 100 0.96 -9.22 -8.80
C SER A 100 -0.10 -8.53 -7.93
N LEU A 101 -0.64 -7.40 -8.38
CA LEU A 101 -1.76 -6.71 -7.73
C LEU A 101 -3.11 -7.05 -8.37
N HIS A 102 -3.16 -7.92 -9.38
CA HIS A 102 -4.43 -8.37 -9.93
C HIS A 102 -5.28 -9.06 -8.85
N ASN A 103 -6.57 -8.74 -8.83
CA ASN A 103 -7.60 -9.10 -7.87
C ASN A 103 -7.40 -8.55 -6.46
N CYS A 104 -6.47 -7.61 -6.25
CA CYS A 104 -6.21 -7.08 -4.91
C CYS A 104 -7.43 -6.42 -4.27
N CYS A 105 -8.37 -5.85 -5.04
CA CYS A 105 -9.59 -5.29 -4.46
C CYS A 105 -10.45 -6.37 -3.79
N SER A 106 -10.57 -7.55 -4.42
CA SER A 106 -11.32 -8.67 -3.88
C SER A 106 -10.57 -9.39 -2.74
N ASP A 107 -9.25 -9.45 -2.83
CA ASP A 107 -8.45 -10.24 -1.90
C ASP A 107 -8.13 -9.47 -0.61
N PHE A 108 -7.95 -8.15 -0.69
CA PHE A 108 -7.36 -7.35 0.39
C PHE A 108 -8.28 -6.27 0.96
N LEU A 109 -9.30 -5.84 0.22
CA LEU A 109 -10.10 -4.66 0.57
C LEU A 109 -11.57 -4.99 0.79
N ASN A 110 -12.23 -4.21 1.65
CA ASN A 110 -13.69 -4.14 1.68
C ASN A 110 -14.25 -3.13 0.65
N GLU A 111 -15.58 -2.98 0.58
CA GLU A 111 -16.23 -2.09 -0.40
C GLU A 111 -15.83 -0.61 -0.25
N ASP A 112 -15.79 -0.07 0.97
CA ASP A 112 -15.41 1.31 1.25
C ASP A 112 -13.94 1.56 0.92
N GLU A 113 -13.09 0.59 1.23
CA GLU A 113 -11.67 0.62 0.91
C GLU A 113 -11.41 0.55 -0.61
N THR A 114 -12.17 -0.29 -1.30
CA THR A 114 -12.15 -0.41 -2.77
C THR A 114 -12.55 0.92 -3.43
N GLU A 115 -13.57 1.59 -2.89
CA GLU A 115 -13.95 2.93 -3.33
C GLU A 115 -12.82 3.95 -3.12
N GLN A 116 -12.18 3.94 -1.95
CA GLN A 116 -11.06 4.85 -1.67
C GLN A 116 -9.89 4.65 -2.64
N LEU A 117 -9.54 3.39 -2.94
CA LEU A 117 -8.49 3.08 -3.92
C LEU A 117 -8.85 3.65 -5.30
N TYR A 118 -10.09 3.47 -5.74
CA TYR A 118 -10.57 4.02 -7.01
C TYR A 118 -10.39 5.55 -7.07
N GLN A 119 -10.80 6.25 -6.00
CA GLN A 119 -10.70 7.71 -5.94
C GLN A 119 -9.24 8.20 -5.96
N TYR A 120 -8.33 7.51 -5.27
CA TYR A 120 -6.89 7.84 -5.35
C TYR A 120 -6.39 7.76 -6.78
N LEU A 121 -6.66 6.64 -7.45
CA LEU A 121 -6.09 6.37 -8.76
C LEU A 121 -6.75 7.19 -9.88
N ARG A 122 -8.07 7.40 -9.84
CA ARG A 122 -8.79 8.19 -10.87
C ARG A 122 -8.33 9.64 -10.95
N SER A 123 -7.84 10.20 -9.83
CA SER A 123 -7.33 11.57 -9.77
C SER A 123 -6.03 11.76 -10.57
N ILE A 124 -5.31 10.68 -10.86
CA ILE A 124 -4.03 10.69 -11.54
C ILE A 124 -4.28 10.60 -13.05
N LYS A 125 -3.94 11.66 -13.79
CA LYS A 125 -4.07 11.71 -15.26
C LYS A 125 -2.76 11.34 -15.93
N ASP A 126 -2.86 10.89 -17.18
CA ASP A 126 -1.72 10.62 -18.08
C ASP A 126 -0.67 9.62 -17.54
N ASN A 127 -1.11 8.68 -16.71
CA ASN A 127 -0.26 7.60 -16.19
C ASN A 127 -0.74 6.25 -16.73
N SER A 128 -0.01 5.68 -17.69
CA SER A 128 -0.39 4.42 -18.36
C SER A 128 -0.55 3.25 -17.40
N ARG A 129 0.28 3.22 -16.35
CA ARG A 129 0.24 2.17 -15.34
C ARG A 129 -1.03 2.22 -14.52
N VAL A 130 -1.42 3.43 -14.11
CA VAL A 130 -2.68 3.66 -13.39
C VAL A 130 -3.87 3.35 -14.30
N ASP A 131 -3.83 3.76 -15.56
CA ASP A 131 -4.90 3.48 -16.53
C ASP A 131 -5.09 1.97 -16.76
N GLU A 132 -4.00 1.20 -16.89
CA GLU A 132 -4.04 -0.26 -17.02
C GLU A 132 -4.61 -0.92 -15.76
N PHE A 133 -4.14 -0.52 -14.59
CA PHE A 133 -4.65 -1.03 -13.31
C PHE A 133 -6.15 -0.76 -13.15
N LEU A 134 -6.59 0.47 -13.41
CA LEU A 134 -8.01 0.85 -13.35
C LEU A 134 -8.86 0.07 -14.35
N LYS A 135 -8.34 -0.16 -15.57
CA LYS A 135 -9.03 -0.96 -16.58
C LYS A 135 -9.24 -2.39 -16.12
N TYR A 136 -8.28 -2.98 -15.40
CA TYR A 136 -8.38 -4.35 -14.90
C TYR A 136 -9.29 -4.43 -13.67
N GLU A 137 -8.90 -3.81 -12.56
CA GLU A 137 -9.59 -3.91 -11.26
C GLU A 137 -10.98 -3.25 -11.26
N PHE A 138 -11.17 -2.19 -12.06
CA PHE A 138 -12.39 -1.38 -12.07
C PHE A 138 -13.07 -1.35 -13.44
N THR A 139 -12.98 -2.46 -14.19
CA THR A 139 -13.46 -2.60 -15.58
C THR A 139 -14.78 -1.86 -15.85
N VAL A 140 -15.85 -2.18 -15.11
CA VAL A 140 -17.19 -1.60 -15.33
C VAL A 140 -17.19 -0.09 -15.14
N ARG A 141 -16.56 0.40 -14.06
CA ARG A 141 -16.51 1.83 -13.74
C ARG A 141 -15.65 2.61 -14.72
N TYR A 142 -14.48 2.07 -15.06
CA TYR A 142 -13.55 2.66 -16.01
C TYR A 142 -14.20 2.93 -17.37
N PHE A 143 -14.94 1.94 -17.91
CA PHE A 143 -15.62 2.12 -19.20
C PHE A 143 -16.87 3.01 -19.14
N ASN A 144 -17.51 3.13 -17.97
CA ASN A 144 -18.62 4.07 -17.80
C ASN A 144 -18.11 5.52 -17.72
N ASP A 145 -17.00 5.76 -17.02
CA ASP A 145 -16.41 7.09 -16.89
C ASP A 145 -15.81 7.62 -18.21
N LYS A 146 -15.37 6.74 -19.12
CA LYS A 146 -14.85 7.13 -20.45
C LYS A 146 -15.93 7.34 -21.53
N LYS A 147 -17.20 7.05 -21.22
CA LYS A 147 -18.34 7.34 -22.11
C LYS A 147 -18.87 8.78 -21.95
N LEU A 148 -18.34 9.53 -20.99
CA LEU A 148 -18.58 10.95 -20.75
C LEU A 148 -17.47 11.78 -21.40
#